data_AF-A0A0B2QNW4-F1
#
_entry.id   AF-A0A0B2QNW4-F1
#
_cell.length_a   1.000
_cell.length_b   1.000
_cell.length_c   1.000
_cell.angle_alpha   90.00
_cell.angle_beta   90.00
_cell.angle_gamma   90.00
#
_symmetry.space_group_name_H-M   'P 1'
#
loop_
_entity.id
_entity.type
_entity.pdbx_description
1 polymer ?
#
loop_
_entity_poly.entity_id
_entity_poly.type
_entity_poly.pdbx_seq_one_letter_code
_entity_poly.pdbx_strand_id
1 'polypeptide(L)'
;AMRKLEKVRKKANAISDRTEIFDRSKRKQIEQLYKRVVPKRPKKEYVVAKKGVQVRAGKGKVIVDRRMKKDALLYLKKKVKEGK
;
A
#
# COMPACT_ATOMS: atom_id res chain seq x y z
N ALA A 1 -13.20 -10.60 -7.29
CA ALA A 1 -12.81 -10.35 -5.87
C ALA A 1 -13.41 -11.39 -4.92
N MET A 2 -14.67 -11.81 -5.10
CA MET A 2 -15.39 -12.77 -4.25
C MET A 2 -14.67 -14.11 -4.03
N ARG A 3 -14.19 -14.74 -5.11
CA ARG A 3 -13.43 -16.02 -5.02
C ARG A 3 -12.19 -15.97 -4.12
N LYS A 4 -11.56 -14.79 -3.94
CA LYS A 4 -10.41 -14.64 -3.04
C LYS A 4 -10.85 -14.54 -1.58
N LEU A 5 -11.96 -13.84 -1.31
CA LEU A 5 -12.56 -13.73 0.02
C LEU A 5 -13.08 -15.08 0.52
N GLU A 6 -13.72 -15.87 -0.36
CA GLU A 6 -14.18 -17.22 -0.04
C GLU A 6 -13.03 -18.16 0.36
N LYS A 7 -11.91 -18.11 -0.37
CA LYS A 7 -10.70 -18.87 -0.02
C LYS A 7 -10.13 -18.46 1.34
N VAL A 8 -10.19 -17.16 1.67
CA VAL A 8 -9.72 -16.64 2.95
C VAL A 8 -10.63 -17.04 4.10
N ARG A 9 -11.95 -17.04 3.90
CA ARG A 9 -12.92 -17.58 4.88
C ARG A 9 -12.65 -19.05 5.19
N LYS A 10 -12.46 -19.89 4.15
CA LYS A 10 -12.12 -21.31 4.33
C LYS A 10 -10.83 -21.49 5.14
N LYS A 11 -9.79 -20.68 4.87
CA LYS A 11 -8.53 -20.69 5.63
C LYS A 11 -8.70 -20.20 7.07
N ALA A 12 -9.53 -19.19 7.30
CA ALA A 12 -9.81 -18.69 8.64
C ALA A 12 -10.51 -19.74 9.51
N ASN A 13 -11.49 -20.47 8.95
CA ASN A 13 -12.16 -21.57 9.64
C ASN A 13 -11.17 -22.67 10.01
N ALA A 14 -10.34 -23.11 9.06
CA ALA A 14 -9.31 -24.12 9.33
C ALA A 14 -8.27 -23.69 10.40
N ILE A 15 -8.02 -22.39 10.58
CA ILE A 15 -7.15 -21.88 11.66
C ILE A 15 -7.88 -21.84 13.00
N SER A 16 -9.19 -21.57 12.98
CA SER A 16 -10.04 -21.61 14.17
C SER A 16 -10.06 -23.03 14.76
N ASP A 17 -10.17 -24.03 13.88
CA ASP A 17 -10.34 -25.44 14.25
C ASP A 17 -9.05 -26.11 14.75
N ARG A 18 -7.88 -25.48 14.57
CA ARG A 18 -6.61 -26.01 15.13
C ARG A 18 -6.59 -25.91 16.64
N THR A 19 -6.41 -27.04 17.33
CA THR A 19 -6.41 -27.13 18.80
C THR A 19 -5.05 -26.82 19.43
N GLU A 20 -3.96 -26.98 18.70
CA GLU A 20 -2.58 -26.81 19.19
C GLU A 20 -2.14 -25.34 19.34
N ILE A 21 -2.89 -24.40 18.77
CA ILE A 21 -2.52 -22.98 18.71
C ILE A 21 -3.35 -22.17 19.71
N PHE A 22 -2.68 -21.30 20.46
CA PHE A 22 -3.35 -20.36 21.36
C PHE A 22 -4.23 -19.33 20.61
N ASP A 23 -5.36 -18.95 21.19
CA ASP A 23 -6.37 -18.11 20.52
C ASP A 23 -5.87 -16.74 20.07
N ARG A 24 -4.95 -16.13 20.82
CA ARG A 24 -4.32 -14.85 20.42
C ARG A 24 -3.55 -14.98 19.11
N SER A 25 -2.90 -16.13 18.89
CA SER A 25 -2.15 -16.41 17.66
C SER A 25 -3.09 -16.69 16.49
N LYS A 26 -4.21 -17.39 16.72
CA LYS A 26 -5.27 -17.57 15.73
C LYS A 26 -5.82 -16.22 15.24
N ARG A 27 -6.17 -15.33 16.18
CA ARG A 27 -6.67 -13.98 15.85
C ARG A 27 -5.71 -13.21 14.97
N LYS A 28 -4.41 -13.18 15.30
CA LYS A 28 -3.39 -12.50 14.48
C LYS A 28 -3.26 -13.10 13.08
N GLN A 29 -3.29 -14.42 12.95
CA GLN A 29 -3.20 -15.08 11.64
C GLN A 29 -4.43 -14.77 10.76
N ILE A 30 -5.62 -14.77 11.34
CA ILE A 30 -6.87 -14.43 10.66
C ILE A 30 -6.84 -12.96 10.19
N GLU A 31 -6.40 -12.04 11.05
CA GLU A 31 -6.28 -10.62 10.72
C GLU A 31 -5.33 -10.39 9.52
N GLN A 32 -4.16 -11.05 9.53
CA GLN A 32 -3.20 -10.97 8.42
C GLN A 32 -3.77 -11.52 7.11
N LEU A 33 -4.53 -12.61 7.17
CA LEU A 33 -5.21 -13.19 6.01
C LEU A 33 -6.18 -12.21 5.37
N TYR A 34 -7.02 -11.53 6.17
CA TYR A 34 -7.95 -10.52 5.64
C TYR A 34 -7.22 -9.27 5.12
N LYS A 35 -6.20 -8.78 5.83
CA LYS A 35 -5.41 -7.59 5.44
C LYS A 35 -4.73 -7.71 4.08
N ARG A 36 -4.36 -8.92 3.65
CA ARG A 36 -3.76 -9.17 2.34
C ARG A 36 -4.76 -9.08 1.18
N VAL A 37 -6.05 -9.29 1.46
CA VAL A 37 -7.10 -9.40 0.44
C VAL A 37 -7.81 -8.07 0.24
N VAL A 38 -7.82 -7.21 1.26
CA VAL A 38 -8.33 -5.84 1.15
C VAL A 38 -7.63 -5.16 -0.04
N PRO A 39 -8.38 -4.75 -1.07
CA PRO A 39 -7.80 -4.17 -2.27
C PRO A 39 -7.11 -2.86 -1.89
N LYS A 40 -5.77 -2.85 -1.99
CA LYS A 40 -4.98 -1.64 -1.79
C LYS A 40 -5.13 -0.77 -3.03
N ARG A 41 -5.43 0.52 -2.82
CA ARG A 41 -5.37 1.50 -3.92
C ARG A 41 -3.96 1.47 -4.53
N PRO A 42 -3.81 1.37 -5.86
CA PRO A 42 -2.50 1.39 -6.49
C PRO A 42 -1.80 2.69 -6.13
N LYS A 43 -0.59 2.59 -5.59
CA LYS A 43 0.24 3.77 -5.31
C LYS A 43 0.64 4.38 -6.65
N LYS A 44 0.32 5.65 -6.86
CA LYS A 44 0.73 6.40 -8.04
C LYS A 44 2.26 6.51 -8.03
N GLU A 45 2.92 5.92 -9.02
CA GLU A 45 4.36 6.06 -9.18
C GLU A 45 4.66 7.42 -9.82
N TYR A 46 5.45 8.24 -9.14
CA TYR A 46 5.75 9.60 -9.60
C TYR A 46 6.96 9.59 -10.53
N VAL A 47 6.76 9.98 -11.79
CA VAL A 47 7.81 10.04 -12.81
C VAL A 47 8.17 11.51 -13.05
N VAL A 48 9.46 11.85 -13.00
CA VAL A 48 9.92 13.22 -13.28
C VAL A 48 10.12 13.39 -14.78
N ALA A 49 9.36 14.28 -15.42
CA ALA A 49 9.60 14.64 -16.80
C ALA A 49 10.85 15.54 -16.92
N LYS A 50 11.73 15.22 -17.87
CA LYS A 50 12.85 16.10 -18.26
C LYS A 50 12.37 17.09 -19.32
N LYS A 51 12.84 18.34 -19.24
CA LYS A 51 12.50 19.41 -20.18
C LYS A 51 12.87 18.97 -21.61
N GLY A 52 11.93 19.07 -22.55
CA GLY A 52 12.11 18.66 -23.95
C GLY A 52 11.86 17.18 -24.24
N VAL A 53 11.60 16.34 -23.22
CA VAL A 53 11.29 14.92 -23.39
C VAL A 53 9.82 14.68 -23.03
N GLN A 54 8.98 14.37 -24.01
CA GLN A 54 7.59 14.03 -23.78
C GLN A 54 7.50 12.62 -23.16
N VAL A 55 7.45 12.54 -21.84
CA VAL A 55 7.25 11.27 -21.13
C VAL A 55 5.75 10.95 -21.16
N ARG A 56 5.35 9.89 -21.88
CA ARG A 56 3.98 9.36 -21.79
C ARG A 56 3.90 8.44 -20.58
N ALA A 57 3.27 8.87 -19.49
CA ALA A 57 3.07 8.02 -18.33
C ALA A 57 2.03 6.94 -18.65
N GLY A 58 2.42 5.67 -18.45
CA GLY A 58 1.48 4.55 -18.47
C GLY A 58 0.47 4.63 -17.31
N LYS A 59 -0.59 3.80 -17.40
CA LYS A 59 -1.64 3.73 -16.37
C LYS A 59 -1.03 3.49 -14.97
N GLY A 60 -1.39 4.34 -14.01
CA GLY A 60 -0.91 4.26 -12.63
C GLY A 60 0.34 5.09 -12.31
N LYS A 61 0.93 5.78 -13.29
CA LYS A 61 2.02 6.73 -13.06
C LYS A 61 1.52 8.17 -13.16
N VAL A 62 1.95 9.04 -12.25
CA VAL A 62 1.68 10.48 -12.31
C VAL A 62 2.97 11.19 -12.68
N ILE A 63 2.92 11.96 -13.76
CA ILE A 63 4.05 12.80 -14.17
C ILE A 63 4.09 13.99 -13.20
N VAL A 64 5.25 14.23 -12.62
CA VAL A 64 5.50 15.35 -11.73
C VAL A 64 6.56 16.24 -12.34
N ASP A 65 6.31 17.53 -12.39
CA ASP A 65 7.29 18.50 -12.85
C ASP A 65 8.48 18.59 -11.89
N ARG A 66 9.64 18.94 -12.44
CA ARG A 66 10.88 19.14 -11.65
C ARG A 66 10.70 20.16 -10.51
N ARG A 67 9.78 21.13 -10.67
CA ARG A 67 9.43 22.14 -9.66
C ARG A 67 8.66 21.54 -8.50
N MET A 68 7.61 20.75 -8.76
CA MET A 68 6.85 20.06 -7.71
C MET A 68 7.69 19.13 -6.85
N LYS A 69 8.69 18.42 -7.42
CA LYS A 69 9.62 17.61 -6.63
C LYS A 69 10.47 18.48 -5.69
N LYS A 70 10.88 19.68 -6.13
CA LYS A 70 11.60 20.64 -5.27
C LYS A 70 10.71 21.21 -4.18
N ASP A 71 9.46 21.55 -4.49
CA ASP A 71 8.53 22.13 -3.52
C ASP A 71 8.15 21.12 -2.44
N ALA A 72 7.91 19.86 -2.82
CA ALA A 72 7.70 18.77 -1.85
C ALA A 72 8.93 18.54 -0.97
N LEU A 73 10.15 18.62 -1.53
CA LEU A 73 11.40 18.52 -0.77
C LEU A 73 11.56 19.69 0.22
N LEU A 74 11.19 20.90 -0.21
CA LEU A 74 11.24 22.11 0.60
C LEU A 74 10.22 22.04 1.75
N TYR A 75 9.00 21.61 1.45
CA TYR A 75 7.93 21.38 2.44
C TYR A 75 8.34 20.33 3.48
N LEU A 76 8.95 19.22 3.04
CA LEU A 76 9.43 18.18 3.95
C LEU A 76 10.56 18.72 4.86
N LYS A 77 11.51 19.48 4.30
CA LYS A 77 12.58 20.14 5.07
C LYS A 77 12.03 21.15 6.07
N LYS A 78 10.97 21.88 5.70
CA LYS A 78 10.29 22.85 6.57
C LYS A 78 9.61 22.15 7.74
N LYS A 79 8.89 21.05 7.50
CA LYS A 79 8.31 20.21 8.57
C LYS A 79 9.35 19.61 9.51
N VAL A 80 10.50 19.15 8.99
CA VAL A 80 11.58 18.61 9.84
C VAL A 80 12.26 19.72 10.66
N LYS A 81 12.29 20.96 10.16
CA LYS A 81 12.75 22.13 10.91
C LYS A 81 11.74 22.61 11.96
N GLU A 82 10.44 22.57 11.65
CA GLU A 82 9.35 23.01 12.53
C GLU A 82 8.94 21.94 13.57
N GLY A 83 9.34 20.68 13.36
CA GLY A 83 9.13 19.56 14.29
C GLY A 83 10.30 19.33 15.26
N LYS A 84 11.13 20.36 15.48
CA LYS A 84 12.08 20.45 16.60
C LYS A 84 11.60 21.51 17.57
#